data_AF-A0A377VZH9-F1
#
_entry.id   AF-A0A377VZH9-F1
#
_cell.length_a   1.000
_cell.length_b   1.000
_cell.length_c   1.000
_cell.angle_alpha   90.00
_cell.angle_beta   90.00
_cell.angle_gamma   90.00
#
_symmetry.space_group_name_H-M   'P 1'
#
loop_
_entity.id
_entity.type
_entity.pdbx_description
1 polymer ?
#
loop_
_entity_poly.entity_id
_entity_poly.type
_entity_poly.pdbx_seq_one_letter_code
_entity_poly.pdbx_strand_id
1 'polypeptide(L)'
;MITTSRFDYDYQNLHKRAGRANISRSPRPRSLITGQRMDKSPSGPNWEEILGGEFEKRAKDQNFDNMQKAMYGQFENTFMMYLPRLCEHCLNPACVATCPSGAIYKREEDGIVLIDQDKCRGWRMCITGCPYKKIYFNWKSGKSEKCIFCYPAY
;
A
#
# COMPACT_ATOMS: atom_id res chain seq x y z
N MET A 1 -1.34 11.07 0.05
CA MET A 1 -1.62 10.01 1.04
C MET A 1 -2.22 8.83 0.28
N ILE A 2 -1.73 7.61 0.46
CA ILE A 2 -2.36 6.42 -0.16
C ILE A 2 -3.66 6.15 0.61
N THR A 3 -4.79 6.61 0.06
CA THR A 3 -6.12 6.52 0.66
C THR A 3 -6.87 5.28 0.19
N THR A 4 -6.21 4.12 0.15
CA THR A 4 -6.91 2.85 -0.07
C THR A 4 -7.56 2.43 1.25
N SER A 5 -8.88 2.58 1.35
CA SER A 5 -9.61 2.12 2.55
C SER A 5 -9.61 0.60 2.58
N ARG A 6 -9.17 0.01 3.71
CA ARG A 6 -9.31 -1.44 3.93
C ARG A 6 -10.78 -1.82 4.01
N PHE A 7 -11.16 -2.88 3.33
CA PHE A 7 -12.51 -3.43 3.35
C PHE A 7 -12.47 -4.97 3.41
N ASP A 8 -13.59 -5.54 3.83
CA ASP A 8 -13.87 -6.97 3.85
C ASP A 8 -15.32 -7.19 3.37
N TYR A 9 -15.76 -8.43 3.23
CA TYR A 9 -17.10 -8.76 2.77
C TYR A 9 -17.91 -9.49 3.84
N ASP A 10 -19.22 -9.22 3.88
CA ASP A 10 -20.15 -9.96 4.74
C ASP A 10 -20.52 -11.32 4.12
N TYR A 11 -19.58 -12.28 4.20
CA TYR A 11 -19.78 -13.65 3.73
C TYR A 11 -20.87 -14.40 4.50
N GLN A 12 -21.11 -14.03 5.76
CA GLN A 12 -22.10 -14.70 6.61
C GLN A 12 -23.53 -14.55 6.08
N ASN A 13 -23.81 -13.49 5.32
CA ASN A 13 -25.08 -13.30 4.61
C ASN A 13 -25.40 -14.44 3.61
N LEU A 14 -24.36 -15.11 3.09
CA LEU A 14 -24.52 -16.29 2.22
C LEU A 14 -25.01 -17.51 3.00
N HIS A 15 -24.66 -17.64 4.28
CA HIS A 15 -24.90 -18.85 5.08
C HIS A 15 -26.08 -18.74 6.05
N LYS A 16 -26.35 -17.57 6.65
CA LYS A 16 -27.13 -17.47 7.90
C LYS A 16 -28.64 -17.23 7.79
N ARG A 17 -29.18 -16.84 6.62
CA ARG A 17 -30.61 -16.47 6.54
C ARG A 17 -31.47 -17.67 6.10
N ALA A 18 -32.37 -18.12 6.98
CA ALA A 18 -33.39 -19.12 6.68
C ALA A 18 -34.46 -18.56 5.72
N GLY A 19 -34.83 -19.33 4.68
CA GLY A 19 -35.92 -19.01 3.74
C GLY A 19 -35.47 -18.72 2.31
N ARG A 20 -36.36 -19.03 1.34
CA ARG A 20 -36.19 -18.70 -0.08
C ARG A 20 -36.27 -17.19 -0.24
N ALA A 21 -35.17 -16.56 -0.67
CA ALA A 21 -35.16 -15.16 -1.03
C ALA A 21 -35.52 -15.02 -2.51
N ASN A 22 -36.34 -14.02 -2.86
CA ASN A 22 -36.71 -13.72 -4.25
C ASN A 22 -35.56 -13.11 -5.08
N ILE A 23 -34.39 -12.87 -4.47
CA ILE A 23 -33.22 -12.26 -5.10
C ILE A 23 -31.98 -13.04 -4.67
N SER A 24 -31.06 -13.25 -5.62
CA SER A 24 -29.77 -13.85 -5.35
C SER A 24 -28.96 -13.03 -4.32
N ARG A 25 -28.28 -13.73 -3.42
CA ARG A 25 -27.51 -13.11 -2.35
C ARG A 25 -26.11 -12.79 -2.84
N SER A 26 -25.63 -11.62 -2.46
CA SER A 26 -24.27 -11.18 -2.76
C SER A 26 -23.58 -10.73 -1.46
N PRO A 27 -22.33 -11.15 -1.22
CA PRO A 27 -21.54 -10.62 -0.12
C PRO A 27 -21.17 -9.18 -0.45
N ARG A 28 -21.54 -8.25 0.44
CA ARG A 28 -21.33 -6.82 0.23
C ARG A 28 -20.08 -6.32 0.97
N PRO A 29 -19.39 -5.30 0.43
CA PRO A 29 -18.21 -4.73 1.08
C PRO A 29 -18.58 -3.95 2.35
N ARG A 30 -17.70 -4.04 3.34
CA ARG A 30 -17.74 -3.37 4.65
C ARG A 30 -16.37 -2.78 4.95
N SER A 31 -16.33 -1.55 5.45
CA SER A 31 -15.06 -0.92 5.84
C SER A 31 -14.47 -1.61 7.08
N LEU A 32 -13.17 -1.92 7.05
CA LEU A 32 -12.44 -2.41 8.23
C LEU A 32 -12.05 -1.28 9.20
N ILE A 33 -12.26 -0.02 8.82
CA ILE A 33 -11.99 1.15 9.67
C ILE A 33 -13.25 1.54 10.42
N THR A 34 -14.35 1.78 9.70
CA THR A 34 -15.61 2.25 10.33
C THR A 34 -16.57 1.12 10.67
N GLY A 35 -16.37 -0.08 10.12
CA GLY A 35 -17.34 -1.17 10.24
C GLY A 35 -18.65 -0.90 9.52
N GLN A 36 -18.77 0.18 8.75
CA GLN A 36 -19.98 0.50 8.01
C GLN A 36 -20.00 -0.21 6.66
N ARG A 37 -21.21 -0.47 6.16
CA ARG A 37 -21.41 -0.98 4.81
C ARG A 37 -20.95 0.06 3.79
N MET A 38 -20.35 -0.41 2.70
CA MET A 38 -19.92 0.42 1.58
C MET A 38 -20.84 0.20 0.38
N ASP A 39 -21.16 1.29 -0.33
CA ASP A 39 -21.98 1.22 -1.56
C ASP A 39 -21.17 0.77 -2.77
N LYS A 40 -19.89 1.18 -2.84
CA LYS A 40 -18.94 0.77 -3.87
C LYS A 40 -17.64 0.34 -3.23
N SER A 41 -16.98 -0.66 -3.83
CA SER A 41 -15.62 -1.01 -3.44
C SER A 41 -14.69 0.19 -3.66
N PRO A 42 -13.85 0.53 -2.67
CA PRO A 42 -12.92 1.63 -2.81
C PRO A 42 -11.76 1.26 -3.73
N SER A 43 -10.95 2.25 -4.10
CA SER A 43 -9.67 2.01 -4.77
C SER A 43 -8.82 1.03 -3.94
N GLY A 44 -8.28 0.01 -4.62
CA GLY A 44 -7.41 -1.01 -4.02
C GLY A 44 -5.92 -0.69 -4.18
N PRO A 45 -5.02 -1.46 -3.52
CA PRO A 45 -3.57 -1.28 -3.62
C PRO A 45 -3.00 -1.61 -5.01
N ASN A 46 -3.75 -2.32 -5.84
CA ASN A 46 -3.39 -2.74 -7.19
C ASN A 46 -4.43 -2.26 -8.23
N TRP A 47 -4.97 -1.05 -8.06
CA TRP A 47 -6.10 -0.56 -8.88
C TRP A 47 -5.77 -0.35 -10.36
N GLU A 48 -4.49 -0.11 -10.68
CA GLU A 48 -3.99 0.17 -12.03
C GLU A 48 -3.44 -1.09 -12.75
N GLU A 49 -3.76 -2.29 -12.23
CA GLU A 49 -3.33 -3.58 -12.79
C GLU A 49 -3.77 -3.75 -14.26
N ILE A 50 -2.94 -4.40 -15.08
CA ILE A 50 -3.20 -4.70 -16.51
C ILE A 50 -3.74 -3.46 -17.25
N LEU A 51 -3.08 -2.31 -17.05
CA LEU A 51 -3.44 -1.02 -17.66
C LEU A 51 -4.87 -0.55 -17.30
N GLY A 52 -5.37 -0.93 -16.13
CA GLY A 52 -6.66 -0.50 -15.60
C GLY A 52 -6.79 1.03 -15.52
N GLY A 53 -7.74 1.58 -16.27
CA GLY A 53 -8.00 3.02 -16.36
C GLY A 53 -7.51 3.67 -17.66
N GLU A 54 -8.02 4.87 -17.93
CA GLU A 54 -7.68 5.65 -19.11
C GLU A 54 -6.18 5.97 -19.19
N PHE A 55 -5.62 6.00 -20.40
CA PHE A 55 -4.22 6.33 -20.62
C PHE A 55 -3.85 7.71 -20.05
N GLU A 56 -4.71 8.72 -20.18
CA GLU A 56 -4.47 10.06 -19.63
C GLU A 56 -4.20 10.06 -18.11
N LYS A 57 -4.89 9.18 -17.36
CA LYS A 57 -4.70 9.02 -15.92
C LYS A 57 -3.37 8.31 -15.62
N ARG A 58 -3.08 7.22 -16.34
CA ARG A 58 -1.86 6.40 -16.17
C ARG A 58 -0.59 7.11 -16.64
N ALA A 59 -0.70 7.94 -17.68
CA ALA A 59 0.39 8.72 -18.25
C ALA A 59 0.87 9.86 -17.32
N LYS A 60 0.25 10.03 -16.14
CA LYS A 60 0.76 10.89 -15.04
C LYS A 60 1.87 10.21 -14.23
N ASP A 61 2.24 8.97 -14.56
CA ASP A 61 3.45 8.32 -14.04
C ASP A 61 4.66 9.25 -14.29
N GLN A 62 5.41 9.50 -13.22
CA GLN A 62 6.61 10.34 -13.21
C GLN A 62 7.68 9.84 -14.19
N ASN A 63 7.68 8.56 -14.54
CA ASN A 63 8.64 7.99 -15.50
C ASN A 63 8.38 8.46 -16.95
N PHE A 64 7.23 9.07 -17.24
CA PHE A 64 6.96 9.71 -18.54
C PHE A 64 7.42 11.17 -18.61
N ASP A 65 7.99 11.72 -17.54
CA ASP A 65 8.52 13.08 -17.55
C ASP A 65 9.61 13.20 -18.62
N ASN A 66 9.56 14.30 -19.40
CA ASN A 66 10.43 14.57 -20.55
C ASN A 66 10.31 13.57 -21.73
N MET A 67 9.19 12.83 -21.82
CA MET A 67 8.91 11.91 -22.93
C MET A 67 7.70 12.34 -23.77
N GLN A 68 7.78 12.17 -25.09
CA GLN A 68 6.62 12.30 -25.98
C GLN A 68 5.69 11.07 -25.86
N LYS A 69 4.82 11.08 -24.85
CA LYS A 69 4.01 9.90 -24.49
C LYS A 69 2.77 9.64 -25.34
N ALA A 70 2.38 10.54 -26.24
CA ALA A 70 1.14 10.44 -27.01
C ALA A 70 1.04 9.15 -27.86
N MET A 71 2.18 8.70 -28.42
CA MET A 71 2.25 7.47 -29.23
C MET A 71 1.81 6.23 -28.43
N TYR A 72 2.15 6.14 -27.15
CA TYR A 72 1.81 5.00 -26.29
C TYR A 72 0.34 4.96 -25.86
N GLY A 73 -0.45 5.97 -26.23
CA GLY A 73 -1.90 5.95 -26.09
C GLY A 73 -2.62 5.22 -27.23
N GLN A 74 -1.91 4.89 -28.31
CA GLN A 74 -2.44 4.15 -29.45
C GLN A 74 -2.48 2.65 -29.16
N PHE A 75 -3.50 1.96 -29.65
CA PHE A 75 -3.70 0.53 -29.38
C PHE A 75 -2.49 -0.30 -29.83
N GLU A 76 -1.97 -0.01 -31.03
CA GLU A 76 -0.85 -0.72 -31.66
C GLU A 76 0.48 -0.54 -30.91
N ASN A 77 0.60 0.53 -30.12
CA ASN A 77 1.81 0.89 -29.37
C ASN A 77 1.66 0.67 -27.86
N THR A 78 0.65 -0.08 -27.44
CA THR A 78 0.40 -0.37 -26.03
C THR A 78 1.50 -1.26 -25.46
N PHE A 79 2.04 -0.87 -24.30
CA PHE A 79 2.99 -1.68 -23.54
C PHE A 79 2.67 -1.67 -22.04
N MET A 80 3.15 -2.69 -21.32
CA MET A 80 3.09 -2.76 -19.87
C MET A 80 4.27 -3.54 -19.30
N MET A 81 4.64 -3.26 -18.05
CA MET A 81 5.65 -3.99 -17.29
C MET A 81 5.25 -4.08 -15.82
N TYR A 82 5.82 -5.05 -15.11
CA TYR A 82 5.60 -5.22 -13.67
C TYR A 82 6.75 -4.60 -12.87
N LEU A 83 6.41 -4.02 -11.72
CA LEU A 83 7.39 -3.40 -10.81
C LEU A 83 7.16 -3.86 -9.36
N PRO A 84 7.56 -5.09 -8.99
CA PRO A 84 7.55 -5.53 -7.60
C PRO A 84 8.62 -4.75 -6.81
N ARG A 85 8.26 -4.19 -5.66
CA ARG A 85 9.19 -3.42 -4.81
C ARG A 85 8.96 -3.67 -3.33
N LEU A 86 10.05 -3.71 -2.58
CA LEU A 86 10.06 -3.75 -1.12
C LEU A 86 10.84 -2.56 -0.56
N CYS A 87 11.25 -2.61 0.71
CA CYS A 87 12.17 -1.61 1.25
C CYS A 87 13.57 -1.84 0.67
N GLU A 88 14.27 -0.78 0.26
CA GLU A 88 15.62 -0.90 -0.32
C GLU A 88 16.73 -1.09 0.72
N HIS A 89 16.43 -1.06 2.03
CA HIS A 89 17.41 -1.19 3.12
C HIS A 89 18.68 -0.34 2.90
N CYS A 90 18.45 0.93 2.48
CA CYS A 90 19.47 1.83 1.95
C CYS A 90 20.74 1.94 2.81
N LEU A 91 21.88 2.24 2.17
CA LEU A 91 23.11 2.63 2.86
C LEU A 91 22.96 3.95 3.62
N ASN A 92 22.34 4.96 2.97
CA ASN A 92 21.98 6.25 3.59
C ASN A 92 20.45 6.37 3.71
N PRO A 93 19.82 5.76 4.73
CA PRO A 93 18.37 5.71 4.86
C PRO A 93 17.77 7.03 5.33
N ALA A 94 17.09 7.75 4.44
CA ALA A 94 16.35 8.98 4.77
C ALA A 94 15.31 8.81 5.89
N CYS A 95 14.76 7.60 6.06
CA CYS A 95 13.85 7.30 7.17
C CYS A 95 14.54 7.33 8.53
N VAL A 96 15.82 6.95 8.62
CA VAL A 96 16.62 7.08 9.85
C VAL A 96 16.84 8.57 10.15
N ALA A 97 17.31 9.33 9.16
CA ALA A 97 17.61 10.75 9.31
C ALA A 97 16.39 11.59 9.73
N THR A 98 15.18 11.17 9.38
CA THR A 98 13.94 11.92 9.66
C THR A 98 13.20 11.45 10.91
N CYS A 99 13.67 10.41 11.61
CA CYS A 99 12.99 9.91 12.82
C CYS A 99 13.42 10.70 14.07
N PRO A 100 12.55 11.53 14.68
CA PRO A 100 12.97 12.39 15.79
C PRO A 100 13.33 11.61 17.06
N SER A 101 12.74 10.42 17.24
CA SER A 101 13.00 9.58 18.42
C SER A 101 14.21 8.66 18.28
N GLY A 102 14.91 8.67 17.14
CA GLY A 102 16.03 7.76 16.88
C GLY A 102 15.64 6.27 16.91
N ALA A 103 14.36 5.95 16.66
CA ALA A 103 13.84 4.57 16.75
C ALA A 103 14.18 3.73 15.51
N ILE A 104 14.67 4.33 14.44
CA ILE A 104 15.04 3.63 13.21
C ILE A 104 16.55 3.51 13.17
N TYR A 105 17.05 2.31 12.94
CA TYR A 105 18.48 2.01 12.93
C TYR A 105 18.81 1.04 11.81
N LYS A 106 20.07 1.04 11.37
CA LYS A 106 20.62 0.06 10.44
C LYS A 106 21.52 -0.87 11.24
N ARG A 107 21.25 -2.17 11.17
CA ARG A 107 22.10 -3.20 11.78
C ARG A 107 23.47 -3.21 11.11
N GLU A 108 24.52 -3.39 11.90
CA GLU A 108 25.91 -3.33 11.41
C GLU A 108 26.30 -4.62 10.70
N GLU A 109 25.81 -5.75 11.21
CA GLU A 109 26.17 -7.09 10.77
C GLU A 109 25.62 -7.47 9.39
N ASP A 110 24.45 -6.96 9.01
CA ASP A 110 23.74 -7.34 7.78
C ASP A 110 23.11 -6.16 7.02
N GLY A 111 23.24 -4.94 7.54
CA GLY A 111 22.70 -3.75 6.90
C GLY A 111 21.17 -3.64 6.93
N ILE A 112 20.46 -4.48 7.69
CA ILE A 112 19.00 -4.44 7.73
C ILE A 112 18.55 -3.19 8.52
N VAL A 113 17.83 -2.29 7.85
CA VAL A 113 17.17 -1.15 8.50
C VAL A 113 15.91 -1.62 9.23
N LEU A 114 15.75 -1.32 10.51
CA LEU A 114 14.61 -1.72 11.32
C LEU A 114 13.99 -0.52 12.05
N ILE A 115 12.74 -0.68 12.49
CA ILE A 115 12.07 0.26 13.39
C ILE A 115 11.90 -0.45 14.73
N ASP A 116 12.64 0.01 15.74
CA ASP A 116 12.51 -0.43 17.12
C ASP A 116 11.09 -0.11 17.60
N GLN A 117 10.29 -1.14 17.84
CA GLN A 117 8.90 -0.97 18.22
C GLN A 117 8.77 -0.41 19.64
N ASP A 118 9.72 -0.59 20.54
CA ASP A 118 9.65 -0.06 21.90
C ASP A 118 10.02 1.44 21.94
N LYS A 119 10.99 1.84 21.13
CA LYS A 119 11.40 3.25 21.00
C LYS A 119 10.50 4.07 20.08
N CYS A 120 9.76 3.43 19.17
CA CYS A 120 8.89 4.15 18.24
C CYS A 120 7.79 4.92 18.99
N ARG A 121 7.79 6.25 18.84
CA ARG A 121 6.79 7.16 19.43
C ARG A 121 5.67 7.59 18.48
N GLY A 122 5.61 7.01 17.27
CA GLY A 122 4.52 7.29 16.35
C GLY A 122 4.52 8.70 15.73
N TRP A 123 5.68 9.36 15.64
CA TRP A 123 5.81 10.69 15.03
C TRP A 123 5.48 10.74 13.54
N ARG A 124 5.49 9.59 12.84
CA ARG A 124 5.13 9.42 11.42
C ARG A 124 6.00 10.18 10.40
N MET A 125 7.01 10.94 10.84
CA MET A 125 7.92 11.69 9.95
C MET A 125 8.69 10.78 8.98
N CYS A 126 9.07 9.58 9.42
CA CYS A 126 9.76 8.60 8.61
C CYS A 126 8.96 8.14 7.38
N ILE A 127 7.63 8.20 7.43
CA ILE A 127 6.74 7.86 6.30
C ILE A 127 6.90 8.87 5.17
N THR A 128 6.93 10.17 5.53
CA THR A 128 7.20 11.25 4.58
C THR A 128 8.64 11.18 4.08
N GLY A 129 9.60 10.95 4.99
CA GLY A 129 11.02 10.90 4.67
C GLY A 129 11.44 9.77 3.73
N CYS A 130 10.75 8.63 3.73
CA CYS A 130 11.04 7.54 2.80
C CYS A 130 10.60 7.92 1.36
N PRO A 131 11.51 8.08 0.39
CA PRO A 131 11.14 8.42 -0.99
C PRO A 131 10.33 7.29 -1.65
N TYR A 132 10.60 6.05 -1.25
CA TYR A 132 9.92 4.86 -1.77
C TYR A 132 8.55 4.58 -1.13
N LYS A 133 8.19 5.31 -0.07
CA LYS A 133 6.93 5.11 0.70
C LYS A 133 6.76 3.66 1.20
N LYS A 134 7.86 3.07 1.68
CA LYS A 134 7.93 1.67 2.19
C LYS A 134 7.85 1.55 3.71
N ILE A 135 7.38 2.60 4.36
CA ILE A 135 7.06 2.61 5.79
C ILE A 135 5.56 2.91 5.90
N TYR A 136 4.86 2.07 6.65
CA TYR A 136 3.42 2.13 6.82
C TYR A 136 3.08 2.40 8.27
N PHE A 137 2.02 3.17 8.51
CA PHE A 137 1.54 3.43 9.86
C PHE A 137 0.58 2.33 10.30
N ASN A 138 0.88 1.68 11.42
CA ASN A 138 -0.10 0.84 12.09
C ASN A 138 -1.01 1.72 12.94
N TRP A 139 -2.22 1.93 12.45
CA TRP A 139 -3.25 2.75 13.08
C TRP A 139 -3.78 2.17 14.39
N LYS A 140 -3.58 0.87 14.66
CA LYS A 140 -3.98 0.21 15.90
C LYS A 140 -2.92 0.36 16.98
N SER A 141 -1.65 0.08 16.67
CA SER A 141 -0.54 0.21 17.65
C SER A 141 -0.06 1.65 17.84
N GLY A 142 -0.38 2.53 16.90
CA GLY A 142 0.10 3.91 16.89
C GLY A 142 1.57 4.04 16.46
N LYS A 143 2.19 2.95 15.95
CA LYS A 143 3.61 2.88 15.58
C LYS A 143 3.77 2.63 14.08
N SER A 144 4.97 2.92 13.57
CA SER A 144 5.28 2.67 12.16
C SER A 144 5.93 1.31 11.98
N GLU A 145 5.62 0.64 10.88
CA GLU A 145 6.11 -0.68 10.51
C GLU A 145 6.65 -0.65 9.06
N LYS A 146 7.56 -1.57 8.74
CA LYS A 146 8.16 -1.70 7.41
C LYS A 146 8.56 -3.14 7.16
N CYS A 147 8.93 -3.46 5.92
CA CYS A 147 9.58 -4.72 5.58
C CYS A 147 10.79 -4.94 6.50
N ILE A 148 10.89 -6.11 7.13
CA ILE A 148 11.98 -6.47 8.05
C ILE A 148 13.06 -7.32 7.37
N PHE A 149 13.03 -7.39 6.04
CA PHE A 149 13.88 -8.27 5.22
C PHE A 149 13.90 -9.73 5.68
N CYS A 150 12.79 -10.17 6.28
CA CYS A 150 12.63 -11.49 6.88
C CYS A 150 13.80 -11.90 7.78
N TYR A 151 14.41 -10.98 8.54
CA TYR A 151 15.60 -11.28 9.35
C TYR A 151 15.51 -12.51 10.27
N PRO A 152 14.34 -12.93 10.81
CA PRO A 152 14.28 -14.16 11.61
C PRO A 152 14.43 -15.46 10.81
N ALA A 153 14.32 -15.41 9.48
CA ALA A 153 14.41 -16.59 8.63
C ALA A 153 15.85 -17.10 8.41
N TYR A 154 16.84 -16.33 8.88
CA TYR A 154 18.27 -16.63 8.76
C TYR A 154 18.91 -16.66 10.16
#